data_AF-A0A0Q7W6Z7-F1
#
_entry.id   AF-A0A0Q7W6Z7-F1
#
_cell.length_a   1.000
_cell.length_b   1.000
_cell.length_c   1.000
_cell.angle_alpha   90.00
_cell.angle_beta   90.00
_cell.angle_gamma   90.00
#
_symmetry.space_group_name_H-M   'P 1'
#
loop_
_entity.id
_entity.type
_entity.pdbx_description
1 polymer ?
#
loop_
_entity_poly.entity_id
_entity_poly.type
_entity_poly.pdbx_seq_one_letter_code
_entity_poly.pdbx_strand_id
1 'polypeptide(L)'
;MMAFTMALAVGTAAANPQPANTWDGLVGMKYAKARKEVIDAGWRPDHRNAGAEWERQLQGQFPELRSCEASSGQCIHYFVSYDGICLKVVTEGDTVAAFKVRSVAQGCPKQQ
;
A
#
# COMPACT_ATOMS: atom_id res chain seq x y z
N MET A 1 -36.54 -24.32 -18.41
CA MET A 1 -35.31 -24.23 -17.60
C MET A 1 -35.07 -22.76 -17.27
N MET A 2 -35.25 -22.37 -16.02
CA MET A 2 -34.95 -21.00 -15.56
C MET A 2 -33.44 -20.90 -15.32
N ALA A 3 -32.74 -20.13 -16.15
CA ALA A 3 -31.35 -19.77 -15.90
C ALA A 3 -31.34 -18.57 -14.94
N PHE A 4 -31.07 -18.84 -13.66
CA PHE A 4 -30.75 -17.80 -12.69
C PHE A 4 -29.33 -17.29 -12.99
N THR A 5 -29.25 -16.15 -13.66
CA THR A 5 -27.98 -15.42 -13.83
C THR A 5 -27.61 -14.81 -12.48
N MET A 6 -26.72 -15.47 -11.73
CA MET A 6 -26.11 -14.88 -10.53
C MET A 6 -25.23 -13.72 -10.95
N ALA A 7 -25.73 -12.49 -10.75
CA ALA A 7 -24.91 -11.29 -10.81
C ALA A 7 -23.97 -11.30 -9.60
N LEU A 8 -22.68 -11.55 -9.83
CA LEU A 8 -21.63 -11.35 -8.84
C LEU A 8 -21.55 -9.85 -8.53
N ALA A 9 -22.18 -9.44 -7.44
CA ALA A 9 -22.01 -8.12 -6.85
C ALA A 9 -20.56 -8.01 -6.36
N VAL A 10 -19.67 -7.54 -7.23
CA VAL A 10 -18.33 -7.08 -6.82
C VAL A 10 -18.57 -5.79 -6.05
N GLY A 11 -18.78 -5.92 -4.74
CA GLY A 11 -18.80 -4.78 -3.83
C GLY A 11 -17.44 -4.10 -3.89
N THR A 12 -17.30 -3.10 -4.76
CA THR A 12 -16.14 -2.22 -4.75
C THR A 12 -16.25 -1.35 -3.51
N ALA A 13 -15.64 -1.81 -2.41
CA ALA A 13 -15.43 -0.95 -1.26
C ALA A 13 -14.58 0.24 -1.72
N ALA A 14 -15.22 1.39 -1.88
CA ALA A 14 -14.53 2.66 -1.96
C ALA A 14 -13.76 2.83 -0.65
N ALA A 15 -12.55 3.38 -0.71
CA ALA A 15 -11.86 3.78 0.52
C ALA A 15 -12.69 4.91 1.15
N ASN A 16 -13.47 4.60 2.18
CA ASN A 16 -14.29 5.58 2.87
C ASN A 16 -13.42 6.77 3.29
N PRO A 17 -13.93 8.02 3.22
CA PRO A 17 -13.25 9.19 3.77
C PRO A 17 -12.82 8.87 5.21
N GLN A 18 -11.51 8.70 5.41
CA GLN A 18 -10.96 8.30 6.69
C GLN A 18 -10.77 9.56 7.55
N PRO A 19 -11.15 9.53 8.84
CA PRO A 19 -10.82 10.59 9.78
C PRO A 19 -9.34 10.97 9.76
N ALA A 20 -9.02 12.19 10.19
CA ALA A 20 -7.65 12.54 10.51
C ALA A 20 -7.10 11.51 11.52
N ASN A 21 -5.83 11.09 11.36
CA ASN A 21 -5.12 10.15 12.23
C ASN A 21 -5.56 8.68 12.15
N THR A 22 -6.41 8.29 11.18
CA THR A 22 -6.77 6.87 10.97
C THR A 22 -5.56 5.93 10.93
N TRP A 23 -4.44 6.41 10.39
CA TRP A 23 -3.26 5.58 10.14
C TRP A 23 -2.20 5.64 11.23
N ASP A 24 -2.40 6.44 12.28
CA ASP A 24 -1.42 6.59 13.36
C ASP A 24 -1.20 5.25 14.09
N GLY A 25 -2.25 4.44 14.20
CA GLY A 25 -2.19 3.10 14.78
C GLY A 25 -1.36 2.08 13.96
N LEU A 26 -1.00 2.40 12.71
CA LEU A 26 -0.13 1.55 11.90
C LEU A 26 1.35 1.74 12.27
N VAL A 27 1.74 2.88 12.84
CA VAL A 27 3.14 3.17 13.16
C VAL A 27 3.69 2.15 14.16
N GLY A 28 4.87 1.59 13.87
CA GLY A 28 5.51 0.53 14.64
C GLY A 28 5.01 -0.89 14.32
N MET A 29 3.90 -1.03 13.59
CA MET A 29 3.35 -2.33 13.19
C MET A 29 4.23 -2.99 12.12
N LYS A 30 4.30 -4.33 12.13
CA LYS A 30 4.89 -5.09 11.02
C LYS A 30 4.18 -4.75 9.70
N TYR A 31 4.96 -4.52 8.65
CA TYR A 31 4.43 -4.08 7.37
C TYR A 31 3.40 -5.05 6.78
N ALA A 32 3.63 -6.36 6.86
CA ALA A 32 2.67 -7.35 6.38
C ALA A 32 1.27 -7.22 7.01
N LYS A 33 1.21 -6.89 8.30
CA LYS A 33 -0.05 -6.65 9.01
C LYS A 33 -0.66 -5.30 8.61
N ALA A 34 0.14 -4.23 8.63
CA ALA A 34 -0.33 -2.90 8.26
C ALA A 34 -0.85 -2.83 6.81
N ARG A 35 -0.15 -3.50 5.88
CA ARG A 35 -0.57 -3.66 4.48
C ARG A 35 -1.94 -4.30 4.37
N LYS A 36 -2.19 -5.36 5.15
CA LYS A 36 -3.50 -6.02 5.19
C LYS A 36 -4.59 -5.04 5.66
N GLU A 37 -4.34 -4.28 6.72
CA GLU A 37 -5.31 -3.29 7.22
C GLU A 37 -5.59 -2.18 6.19
N VAL A 38 -4.57 -1.69 5.48
CA VAL A 38 -4.73 -0.72 4.39
C VAL A 38 -5.58 -1.28 3.25
N ILE A 39 -5.33 -2.52 2.83
CA ILE A 39 -6.10 -3.20 1.76
C ILE A 39 -7.54 -3.47 2.21
N ASP A 40 -7.73 -3.98 3.43
CA ASP A 40 -9.06 -4.25 4.00
C ASP A 40 -9.88 -2.95 4.15
N ALA A 41 -9.22 -1.80 4.31
CA ALA A 41 -9.84 -0.47 4.30
C ALA A 41 -10.16 0.07 2.89
N GLY A 42 -9.97 -0.73 1.83
CA GLY A 42 -10.36 -0.41 0.46
C GLY A 42 -9.27 0.27 -0.40
N TRP A 43 -8.04 0.35 0.09
CA TRP A 43 -6.91 0.89 -0.69
C TRP A 43 -6.27 -0.18 -1.58
N ARG A 44 -5.79 0.23 -2.75
CA ARG A 44 -5.18 -0.66 -3.73
C ARG A 44 -3.70 -0.36 -3.90
N PRO A 45 -2.83 -1.37 -4.12
CA PRO A 45 -1.44 -1.12 -4.46
C PRO A 45 -1.30 -0.23 -5.70
N ASP A 46 -0.39 0.74 -5.66
CA ASP A 46 0.02 1.51 -6.83
C ASP A 46 1.08 0.76 -7.62
N HIS A 47 0.69 0.23 -8.78
CA HIS A 47 1.50 -0.69 -9.60
C HIS A 47 2.53 -0.02 -10.50
N ARG A 48 2.78 1.28 -10.39
CA ARG A 48 3.86 1.88 -11.18
C ARG A 48 5.20 1.21 -10.81
N ASN A 49 6.14 1.18 -11.73
CA ASN A 49 7.43 0.51 -11.52
C ASN A 49 8.36 1.29 -10.58
N ALA A 50 9.16 0.56 -9.82
CA ALA A 50 10.25 1.12 -9.03
C ALA A 50 11.39 1.60 -9.94
N GLY A 51 12.17 2.55 -9.41
CA GLY A 51 13.25 3.20 -10.15
C GLY A 51 14.39 2.26 -10.46
N ALA A 52 14.90 1.58 -9.44
CA ALA A 52 16.05 0.69 -9.56
C ALA A 52 15.65 -0.77 -9.86
N GLU A 53 16.51 -1.51 -10.56
CA GLU A 53 16.24 -2.88 -10.97
C GLU A 53 16.02 -3.83 -9.78
N TRP A 54 16.83 -3.73 -8.74
CA TRP A 54 16.70 -4.56 -7.54
C TRP A 54 15.38 -4.27 -6.77
N GLU A 55 14.89 -3.03 -6.81
CA GLU A 55 13.59 -2.67 -6.22
C GLU A 55 12.44 -3.32 -7.01
N ARG A 56 12.57 -3.45 -8.34
CA ARG A 56 11.58 -4.15 -9.17
C ARG A 56 11.49 -5.64 -8.85
N GLN A 57 12.59 -6.26 -8.43
CA GLN A 57 12.54 -7.64 -7.93
C GLN A 57 11.70 -7.75 -6.67
N LEU A 58 11.84 -6.79 -5.74
CA LEU A 58 11.00 -6.70 -4.54
C LEU A 58 9.54 -6.36 -4.87
N GLN A 59 9.28 -5.59 -5.94
CA GLN A 59 7.93 -5.31 -6.41
C GLN A 59 7.15 -6.57 -6.83
N GLY A 60 7.83 -7.65 -7.21
CA GLY A 60 7.19 -8.95 -7.45
C GLY A 60 6.45 -9.49 -6.21
N GLN A 61 6.86 -9.06 -5.00
CA GLN A 61 6.19 -9.38 -3.74
C GLN A 61 5.32 -8.22 -3.24
N PHE A 62 5.74 -6.98 -3.48
CA PHE A 62 5.06 -5.76 -3.03
C PHE A 62 4.81 -4.82 -4.22
N PRO A 63 3.71 -5.01 -4.97
CA PRO A 63 3.41 -4.18 -6.14
C PRO A 63 3.37 -2.67 -5.83
N GLU A 64 2.98 -2.32 -4.60
CA GLU A 64 2.96 -0.95 -4.08
C GLU A 64 4.34 -0.33 -3.81
N LEU A 65 5.43 -1.11 -3.81
CA LEU A 65 6.76 -0.61 -3.51
C LEU A 65 7.23 0.34 -4.61
N ARG A 66 7.72 1.53 -4.23
CA ARG A 66 8.21 2.55 -5.17
C ARG A 66 9.72 2.70 -5.16
N SER A 67 10.29 2.70 -3.96
CA SER A 67 11.72 2.92 -3.77
C SER A 67 12.14 2.43 -2.38
N CYS A 68 13.38 1.99 -2.26
CA CYS A 68 14.02 1.64 -1.00
C CYS A 68 15.41 2.29 -0.94
N GLU A 69 15.70 2.98 0.15
CA GLU A 69 17.03 3.50 0.45
C GLU A 69 17.84 2.43 1.17
N ALA A 70 18.78 1.81 0.46
CA ALA A 70 19.58 0.70 0.97
C ALA A 70 20.45 1.06 2.19
N SER A 71 20.86 2.33 2.33
CA SER A 71 21.68 2.81 3.45
C SER A 71 20.90 2.94 4.76
N SER A 72 19.61 3.28 4.68
CA SER A 72 18.75 3.49 5.86
C SER A 72 17.77 2.34 6.12
N GLY A 73 17.65 1.41 5.17
CA GLY A 73 16.64 0.35 5.20
C GLY A 73 15.21 0.88 5.03
N GLN A 74 15.06 2.13 4.58
CA GLN A 74 13.73 2.74 4.44
C GLN A 74 13.13 2.45 3.08
N CYS A 75 11.90 1.96 3.07
CA CYS A 75 11.16 1.73 1.83
C CYS A 75 9.89 2.58 1.79
N ILE A 76 9.55 3.05 0.61
CA ILE A 76 8.34 3.83 0.34
C ILE A 76 7.40 2.97 -0.49
N HIS A 77 6.18 2.85 0.03
CA HIS A 77 5.09 2.13 -0.59
C HIS A 77 3.93 3.09 -0.86
N TYR A 78 3.28 2.95 -2.00
CA TYR A 78 2.13 3.77 -2.36
C TYR A 78 0.89 2.92 -2.57
N PHE A 79 -0.20 3.37 -1.97
CA PHE A 79 -1.53 2.86 -2.24
C PHE A 79 -2.39 3.96 -2.83
N VAL A 80 -3.43 3.59 -3.55
CA VAL A 80 -4.38 4.48 -4.17
C VAL A 80 -5.81 4.10 -3.78
N SER A 81 -6.61 5.10 -3.42
CA SER A 81 -8.03 4.92 -3.20
C SER A 81 -8.78 4.82 -4.54
N TYR A 82 -10.05 4.45 -4.48
CA TYR A 82 -10.93 4.49 -5.64
C TYR A 82 -11.03 5.91 -6.24
N ASP A 83 -11.04 6.94 -5.39
CA ASP A 83 -11.15 8.35 -5.80
C ASP A 83 -9.80 8.97 -6.24
N GLY A 84 -8.75 8.16 -6.39
CA GLY A 84 -7.43 8.62 -6.83
C GLY A 84 -6.59 9.33 -5.76
N ILE A 85 -6.99 9.25 -4.49
CA ILE A 85 -6.18 9.73 -3.36
C ILE A 85 -5.04 8.74 -3.17
N CYS A 86 -3.83 9.24 -2.89
CA CYS A 86 -2.69 8.38 -2.61
C CYS A 86 -2.39 8.30 -1.10
N LEU A 87 -1.97 7.13 -0.65
CA LEU A 87 -1.44 6.89 0.69
C LEU A 87 0.01 6.46 0.56
N LYS A 88 0.90 7.23 1.17
CA LYS A 88 2.31 6.90 1.31
C LYS A 88 2.52 6.18 2.63
N VAL A 89 3.03 4.96 2.57
CA VAL A 89 3.47 4.19 3.74
C VAL A 89 4.99 4.10 3.67
N VAL A 90 5.67 4.61 4.69
CA VAL A 90 7.12 4.47 4.82
C VAL A 90 7.39 3.37 5.83
N THR A 91 8.25 2.43 5.45
CA THR A 91 8.72 1.36 6.34
C THR A 91 10.21 1.48 6.59
N GLU A 92 10.69 0.86 7.66
CA GLU A 92 12.11 0.69 7.96
C GLU A 92 12.41 -0.74 8.43
N GLY A 93 13.61 -1.22 8.11
CA GLY A 93 14.15 -2.51 8.58
C GLY A 93 15.16 -3.09 7.58
N ASP A 94 15.93 -4.09 8.02
CA ASP A 94 17.00 -4.66 7.17
C ASP A 94 16.49 -5.75 6.22
N THR A 95 15.34 -6.34 6.54
CA THR A 95 14.73 -7.41 5.74
C THR A 95 13.24 -7.18 5.60
N VAL A 96 12.67 -7.69 4.51
CA VAL A 96 11.22 -7.65 4.25
C VAL A 96 10.39 -8.14 5.44
N ALA A 97 10.82 -9.21 6.11
CA ALA A 97 10.11 -9.77 7.26
C ALA A 97 10.21 -8.89 8.53
N ALA A 98 11.25 -8.06 8.61
CA ALA A 98 11.50 -7.15 9.71
C ALA A 98 10.92 -5.75 9.48
N PHE A 99 10.45 -5.43 8.27
CA PHE A 99 9.88 -4.12 7.97
C PHE A 99 8.76 -3.74 8.93
N LYS A 100 8.91 -2.57 9.54
CA LYS A 100 7.89 -1.92 10.36
C LYS A 100 7.50 -0.60 9.73
N VAL A 101 6.24 -0.21 9.92
CA VAL A 101 5.77 1.09 9.48
C VAL A 101 6.43 2.18 10.33
N ARG A 102 7.12 3.09 9.67
CA ARG A 102 7.73 4.27 10.28
C ARG A 102 6.77 5.45 10.27
N SER A 103 6.07 5.65 9.15
CA SER A 103 5.07 6.72 9.01
C SER A 103 4.06 6.40 7.92
N VAL A 104 2.89 7.01 8.03
CA VAL A 104 1.84 6.96 7.01
C VAL A 104 1.34 8.38 6.77
N ALA A 105 1.20 8.76 5.51
CA ALA A 105 0.72 10.09 5.13
C ALA A 105 -0.10 10.01 3.84
N GLN A 106 -1.16 10.81 3.74
CA GLN A 106 -1.82 11.02 2.46
C GLN A 106 -0.92 11.88 1.58
N GLY A 107 -0.67 11.42 0.35
CA GLY A 107 0.20 12.11 -0.59
C GLY A 107 0.61 11.22 -1.74
N CYS A 108 0.50 11.74 -2.96
CA CYS A 108 0.95 11.04 -4.15
C CYS A 108 2.47 11.12 -4.29
N PRO A 109 3.11 10.15 -4.98
CA PRO A 109 4.50 10.31 -5.34
C PRO A 109 4.61 11.55 -6.23
N LYS A 110 5.62 12.36 -5.94
CA LYS A 110 6.00 13.45 -6.84
C LYS A 110 6.35 12.82 -8.18
N GLN A 111 5.86 13.41 -9.27
CA GLN A 111 6.31 13.01 -10.60
C GLN A 111 7.83 13.24 -10.65
N GLN A 112 8.58 12.16 -10.90
CA GLN A 112 10.01 12.21 -11.18
C GLN A 112 10.24 12.62 -12.62
#